data_AF-A0A8J4Q068-F1
#
_entry.id   AF-A0A8J4Q068-F1
#
_cell.length_a   1.000
_cell.length_b   1.000
_cell.length_c   1.000
_cell.angle_alpha   90.00
_cell.angle_beta   90.00
_cell.angle_gamma   90.00
#
_symmetry.space_group_name_H-M   'P 1'
#
loop_
_entity.id
_entity.type
_entity.pdbx_description
1 polymer ?
#
loop_
_entity_poly.entity_id
_entity_poly.type
_entity_poly.pdbx_seq_one_letter_code
_entity_poly.pdbx_strand_id
1 'polypeptide(L)'
;MGQLPDSIRKLTLFALNTPIIQKIISNLPCKLQELDFVNNDFIQSRCVLPQSLTDLHYSGRYDSMKWLVVPPNKVYKNCKFVLNSNESFQWLLENKFIGKIKIGPGAIPMLKSHRLPSHVTDIHLKHGIPDPDLLLPPTLERLFFSNYGTPFSHISHLKDLYINYEYPIKLKKGVLPRSLETLCLSYDQPLEPEVLPDQLRTLYMYEFNQPLKNNVLPLSLTDLTLVSFNQPLNAFVLPPKLKKLTMQGFQLPTFLRNSLPLSLNELTLFKFNGSFDQCQPLDNLKRLKIGSLVPSLAGLFVNVKKLDLFVFDTAIDEPSGTCLANTYIESLSLYCLVKSTLYPNSLPPTIKYLSLVNVVIKSEKAIPSSCRYLKSTTRNFTKG
;
A
#
# COMPACT_ATOMS: atom_id res chain seq x y z
N MET A 1 16.72 -19.68 -30.38
CA MET A 1 15.70 -18.84 -29.70
C MET A 1 15.37 -17.66 -30.60
N GLY A 2 14.13 -17.63 -31.11
CA GLY A 2 13.63 -16.69 -32.10
C GLY A 2 13.21 -15.34 -31.52
N GLN A 3 12.79 -14.44 -32.41
CA GLN A 3 12.29 -13.10 -32.11
C GLN A 3 11.13 -13.15 -31.11
N LEU A 4 11.14 -12.23 -30.12
CA LEU A 4 10.04 -12.09 -29.18
C LEU A 4 8.76 -11.66 -29.94
N PRO A 5 7.59 -12.24 -29.62
CA PRO A 5 6.33 -11.84 -30.26
C PRO A 5 6.01 -10.34 -30.05
N ASP A 6 5.59 -9.65 -31.12
CA ASP A 6 5.12 -8.25 -31.08
C ASP A 6 3.84 -8.04 -30.25
N SER A 7 3.18 -9.12 -29.82
CA SER A 7 2.07 -9.09 -28.87
C SER A 7 2.50 -8.77 -27.45
N ILE A 8 3.80 -8.90 -27.11
CA ILE A 8 4.31 -8.61 -25.78
C ILE A 8 4.18 -7.11 -25.50
N ARG A 9 3.51 -6.79 -24.39
CA ARG A 9 3.32 -5.42 -23.89
C ARG A 9 4.16 -5.12 -22.64
N LYS A 10 4.53 -6.16 -21.89
CA LYS A 10 5.35 -6.08 -20.68
C LYS A 10 6.44 -7.13 -20.71
N LEU A 11 7.68 -6.71 -20.43
CA LEU A 11 8.84 -7.59 -20.39
C LEU A 11 9.64 -7.33 -19.12
N THR A 12 9.84 -8.37 -18.30
CA THR A 12 10.71 -8.32 -17.13
C THR A 12 11.88 -9.26 -17.36
N LEU A 13 13.09 -8.70 -17.33
CA LEU A 13 14.35 -9.41 -17.43
C LEU A 13 14.95 -9.46 -16.02
N PHE A 14 15.32 -10.65 -15.54
CA PHE A 14 15.82 -10.83 -14.18
C PHE A 14 17.14 -11.60 -14.18
N ALA A 15 18.20 -10.97 -13.66
CA ALA A 15 19.52 -11.56 -13.44
C ALA A 15 20.04 -12.40 -14.61
N LEU A 16 19.81 -11.95 -15.84
CA LEU A 16 20.26 -12.65 -17.04
C LEU A 16 21.75 -12.43 -17.21
N ASN A 17 22.46 -13.46 -17.65
CA ASN A 17 23.85 -13.28 -18.05
C ASN A 17 23.95 -12.36 -19.29
N THR A 18 25.10 -11.68 -19.42
CA THR A 18 25.32 -10.62 -20.43
C THR A 18 25.02 -11.05 -21.88
N PRO A 19 25.37 -12.27 -22.35
CA PRO A 19 25.06 -12.68 -23.73
C PRO A 19 23.56 -12.85 -23.99
N ILE A 20 22.80 -13.39 -23.02
CA ILE A 20 21.35 -13.61 -23.19
C ILE A 20 20.62 -12.27 -23.26
N ILE A 21 20.95 -11.36 -22.34
CA ILE A 21 20.32 -10.04 -22.34
C ILE A 21 20.66 -9.25 -23.61
N GLN A 22 21.91 -9.32 -24.11
CA GLN A 22 22.33 -8.69 -25.38
C GLN A 22 21.47 -9.13 -26.57
N LYS A 23 21.14 -10.42 -26.63
CA LYS A 23 20.29 -10.95 -27.70
C LYS A 23 18.83 -10.49 -27.58
N ILE A 24 18.34 -10.31 -26.36
CA ILE A 24 16.98 -9.83 -26.10
C ILE A 24 16.86 -8.34 -26.39
N ILE A 25 17.79 -7.52 -25.91
CA ILE A 25 17.75 -6.06 -26.08
C ILE A 25 17.94 -5.61 -27.54
N SER A 26 18.61 -6.43 -28.36
CA SER A 26 18.74 -6.17 -29.80
C SER A 26 17.46 -6.45 -30.59
N ASN A 27 16.47 -7.13 -29.98
CA ASN A 27 15.20 -7.50 -30.62
C ASN A 27 14.01 -7.23 -29.67
N LEU A 28 13.96 -6.04 -29.07
CA LEU A 28 12.81 -5.64 -28.26
C LEU A 28 11.55 -5.49 -29.12
N PRO A 29 10.38 -5.97 -28.67
CA PRO A 29 9.12 -5.79 -29.40
C PRO A 29 8.83 -4.31 -29.64
N CYS A 30 8.47 -3.95 -30.87
CA CYS A 30 8.19 -2.56 -31.27
C CYS A 30 7.01 -1.92 -30.51
N LYS A 31 6.20 -2.78 -29.91
CA LYS A 31 4.88 -2.53 -29.34
C LYS A 31 4.92 -2.66 -27.80
N LEU A 32 6.11 -2.83 -27.23
CA LEU A 32 6.38 -2.97 -25.80
C LEU A 32 6.07 -1.68 -25.05
N GLN A 33 5.30 -1.76 -23.97
CA GLN A 33 4.89 -0.63 -23.15
C GLN A 33 5.64 -0.58 -21.82
N GLU A 34 5.96 -1.73 -21.23
CA GLU A 34 6.67 -1.82 -19.95
C GLU A 34 7.93 -2.70 -20.08
N LEU A 35 9.07 -2.20 -19.58
CA LEU A 35 10.35 -2.91 -19.58
C LEU A 35 11.02 -2.80 -18.20
N ASP A 36 11.22 -3.94 -17.56
CA ASP A 36 11.94 -4.05 -16.29
C ASP A 36 13.27 -4.78 -16.48
N PHE A 37 14.38 -4.11 -16.17
CA PHE A 37 15.70 -4.72 -16.02
C PHE A 37 16.02 -4.89 -14.54
N VAL A 38 15.93 -6.10 -14.03
CA VAL A 38 16.19 -6.42 -12.62
C VAL A 38 17.51 -7.20 -12.48
N ASN A 39 18.49 -6.60 -11.80
CA ASN A 39 19.84 -7.14 -11.56
C ASN A 39 20.55 -7.57 -12.85
N ASN A 40 20.39 -6.79 -13.92
CA ASN A 40 20.97 -7.09 -15.22
C ASN A 40 22.15 -6.18 -15.53
N ASP A 41 23.25 -6.81 -15.94
CA ASP A 41 24.47 -6.13 -16.39
C ASP A 41 24.67 -6.39 -17.88
N PHE A 42 24.60 -5.32 -18.68
CA PHE A 42 24.98 -5.33 -20.10
C PHE A 42 26.27 -4.57 -20.34
N ILE A 43 27.10 -5.12 -21.23
CA ILE A 43 28.38 -4.58 -21.66
C ILE A 43 28.28 -4.29 -23.17
N GLN A 44 28.81 -3.15 -23.62
CA GLN A 44 29.15 -2.85 -25.03
C GLN A 44 28.03 -2.99 -26.08
N SER A 45 26.75 -2.84 -25.71
CA SER A 45 25.64 -3.07 -26.63
C SER A 45 24.57 -1.98 -26.49
N ARG A 46 24.45 -1.12 -27.51
CA ARG A 46 23.39 -0.11 -27.57
C ARG A 46 22.02 -0.80 -27.53
N CYS A 47 21.24 -0.49 -26.51
CA CYS A 47 19.85 -0.90 -26.38
C CYS A 47 18.96 0.28 -26.78
N VAL A 48 18.40 0.23 -27.99
CA VAL A 48 17.44 1.25 -28.43
C VAL A 48 16.08 0.91 -27.84
N LEU A 49 15.57 1.81 -26.99
CA LEU A 49 14.29 1.59 -26.34
C LEU A 49 13.13 1.84 -27.33
N PRO A 50 12.07 1.00 -27.33
CA PRO A 50 10.95 1.18 -28.25
C PRO A 50 10.23 2.53 -28.08
N GLN A 51 9.76 3.12 -29.18
CA GLN A 51 8.98 4.37 -29.15
C GLN A 51 7.66 4.22 -28.39
N SER A 52 7.11 3.01 -28.32
CA SER A 52 5.88 2.68 -27.60
C SER A 52 6.06 2.55 -26.08
N LEU A 53 7.32 2.43 -25.60
CA LEU A 53 7.62 2.19 -24.20
C LEU A 53 7.15 3.36 -23.34
N THR A 54 6.30 3.11 -22.35
CA THR A 54 5.80 4.12 -21.42
C THR A 54 6.42 4.00 -20.03
N ASP A 55 6.91 2.82 -19.68
CA ASP A 55 7.40 2.51 -18.33
C ASP A 55 8.73 1.76 -18.42
N LEU A 56 9.72 2.27 -17.69
CA LEU A 56 11.08 1.73 -17.68
C LEU A 56 11.61 1.65 -16.26
N HIS A 57 11.89 0.42 -15.82
CA HIS A 57 12.55 0.18 -14.54
C HIS A 57 13.91 -0.44 -14.79
N TYR A 58 14.93 0.13 -14.16
CA TYR A 58 16.28 -0.36 -14.23
C TYR A 58 16.89 -0.46 -12.82
N SER A 59 17.32 -1.66 -12.45
CA SER A 59 18.03 -1.95 -11.22
C SER A 59 19.18 -2.90 -11.47
N GLY A 60 20.24 -2.46 -12.16
CA GLY A 60 21.49 -3.21 -12.39
C GLY A 60 22.73 -2.33 -12.14
N ARG A 61 23.94 -2.79 -12.51
CA ARG A 61 25.16 -1.97 -12.38
C ARG A 61 25.16 -0.79 -13.34
N TYR A 62 25.75 0.31 -12.87
CA TYR A 62 25.77 1.58 -13.59
C TYR A 62 26.37 1.49 -15.02
N ASP A 63 27.45 0.74 -15.22
CA ASP A 63 28.16 0.66 -16.51
C ASP A 63 27.29 0.22 -17.69
N SER A 64 26.15 -0.37 -17.39
CA SER A 64 25.17 -0.81 -18.35
C SER A 64 24.25 0.34 -18.79
N MET A 65 23.84 1.26 -17.89
CA MET A 65 22.86 2.32 -18.18
C MET A 65 23.27 3.22 -19.36
N LYS A 66 24.56 3.53 -19.51
CA LYS A 66 25.10 4.35 -20.61
C LYS A 66 24.83 3.78 -22.01
N TRP A 67 24.48 2.50 -22.09
CA TRP A 67 24.14 1.83 -23.33
C TRP A 67 22.65 1.88 -23.67
N LEU A 68 21.79 2.38 -22.78
CA LEU A 68 20.39 2.65 -23.08
C LEU A 68 20.29 3.89 -23.97
N VAL A 69 19.77 3.72 -25.18
CA VAL A 69 19.51 4.80 -26.13
C VAL A 69 18.03 5.14 -26.08
N VAL A 70 17.73 6.29 -25.48
CA VAL A 70 16.36 6.79 -25.35
C VAL A 70 15.98 7.54 -26.61
N PRO A 71 14.80 7.26 -27.21
CA PRO A 71 14.36 8.01 -28.38
C PRO A 71 14.22 9.51 -28.10
N PRO A 72 14.46 10.37 -29.09
CA PRO A 72 14.33 11.81 -28.93
C PRO A 72 12.90 12.20 -28.53
N ASN A 73 12.78 13.24 -27.68
CA ASN A 73 11.52 13.77 -27.14
C ASN A 73 10.65 12.77 -26.36
N LYS A 74 11.21 11.61 -25.99
CA LYS A 74 10.49 10.59 -25.24
C LYS A 74 10.46 10.96 -23.76
N VAL A 75 9.26 11.02 -23.18
CA VAL A 75 9.05 11.09 -21.74
C VAL A 75 8.37 9.82 -21.28
N TYR A 76 9.01 9.07 -20.39
CA TYR A 76 8.41 7.88 -19.78
C TYR A 76 7.51 8.30 -18.63
N LYS A 77 6.34 7.67 -18.54
CA LYS A 77 5.35 7.93 -17.49
C LYS A 77 5.86 7.46 -16.12
N ASN A 78 6.51 6.30 -16.09
CA ASN A 78 7.18 5.80 -14.90
C ASN A 78 8.59 5.32 -15.24
N CYS A 79 9.57 6.13 -14.89
CA CYS A 79 10.96 5.68 -14.82
C CYS A 79 11.30 5.31 -13.40
N LYS A 80 12.14 4.30 -13.21
CA LYS A 80 12.69 3.96 -11.90
C LYS A 80 14.11 3.48 -12.09
N PHE A 81 15.08 4.29 -11.70
CA PHE A 81 16.50 3.98 -11.82
C PHE A 81 17.12 3.88 -10.46
N VAL A 82 18.02 2.92 -10.24
CA VAL A 82 18.82 2.85 -9.01
C VAL A 82 20.18 3.53 -9.24
N LEU A 83 20.38 4.71 -8.68
CA LEU A 83 21.64 5.45 -8.73
C LEU A 83 22.59 4.95 -7.64
N ASN A 84 23.82 4.57 -7.99
CA ASN A 84 24.81 4.01 -7.07
C ASN A 84 26.24 4.55 -7.29
N SER A 85 26.50 5.39 -8.30
CA SER A 85 27.85 5.91 -8.62
C SER A 85 27.81 7.33 -9.23
N ASN A 86 29.00 7.96 -9.32
CA ASN A 86 29.19 9.30 -9.89
C ASN A 86 28.61 9.47 -11.28
N GLU A 87 28.89 8.50 -12.12
CA GLU A 87 28.56 8.57 -13.52
C GLU A 87 27.07 8.25 -13.75
N SER A 88 26.41 7.49 -12.84
CA SER A 88 24.95 7.27 -12.88
C SER A 88 24.18 8.57 -12.68
N PHE A 89 24.74 9.49 -11.91
CA PHE A 89 24.16 10.80 -11.66
C PHE A 89 24.36 11.74 -12.85
N GLN A 90 25.54 11.73 -13.48
CA GLN A 90 25.79 12.51 -14.70
C GLN A 90 24.84 12.07 -15.83
N TRP A 91 24.65 10.76 -16.01
CA TRP A 91 23.66 10.25 -16.95
C TRP A 91 22.24 10.74 -16.61
N LEU A 92 21.84 10.79 -15.35
CA LEU A 92 20.54 11.37 -14.96
C LEU A 92 20.42 12.85 -15.34
N LEU A 93 21.48 13.64 -15.15
CA LEU A 93 21.50 15.08 -15.50
C LEU A 93 21.28 15.31 -16.99
N GLU A 94 21.80 14.41 -17.83
CA GLU A 94 21.65 14.46 -19.30
C GLU A 94 20.26 14.00 -19.78
N ASN A 95 19.54 13.22 -18.97
CA ASN A 95 18.29 12.55 -19.37
C ASN A 95 17.05 13.19 -18.71
N LYS A 96 16.43 14.15 -19.41
CA LYS A 96 15.32 15.00 -18.93
C LYS A 96 13.97 14.31 -18.70
N PHE A 97 13.83 13.03 -19.00
CA PHE A 97 12.55 12.31 -18.95
C PHE A 97 12.33 11.49 -17.66
N ILE A 98 13.28 11.50 -16.74
CA ILE A 98 13.28 10.61 -15.57
C ILE A 98 12.62 11.32 -14.38
N GLY A 99 11.33 11.03 -14.15
CA GLY A 99 10.58 11.62 -13.04
C GLY A 99 10.78 10.93 -11.68
N LYS A 100 11.09 9.62 -11.67
CA LYS A 100 11.22 8.83 -10.43
C LYS A 100 12.56 8.10 -10.37
N ILE A 101 13.21 8.19 -9.21
CA ILE A 101 14.52 7.61 -8.98
C ILE A 101 14.57 6.89 -7.63
N LYS A 102 15.37 5.83 -7.60
CA LYS A 102 15.85 5.17 -6.39
C LYS A 102 17.32 5.50 -6.24
N ILE A 103 17.77 5.78 -5.04
CA ILE A 103 19.16 6.15 -4.78
C ILE A 103 19.66 5.18 -3.72
N GLY A 104 20.72 4.44 -4.03
CA GLY A 104 21.40 3.58 -3.07
C GLY A 104 22.42 4.36 -2.23
N PRO A 105 22.95 3.72 -1.16
CA PRO A 105 23.86 4.37 -0.23
C PRO A 105 25.11 4.94 -0.91
N GLY A 106 25.63 4.26 -1.94
CA GLY A 106 26.82 4.70 -2.69
C GLY A 106 26.64 6.01 -3.47
N ALA A 107 25.40 6.42 -3.77
CA ALA A 107 25.12 7.68 -4.46
C ALA A 107 24.69 8.82 -3.53
N ILE A 108 24.57 8.60 -2.21
CA ILE A 108 24.20 9.66 -1.26
C ILE A 108 25.22 10.82 -1.21
N PRO A 109 26.55 10.59 -1.20
CA PRO A 109 27.53 11.69 -1.18
C PRO A 109 27.38 12.66 -2.36
N MET A 110 26.84 12.17 -3.48
CA MET A 110 26.62 12.99 -4.67
C MET A 110 25.49 13.98 -4.54
N LEU A 111 24.42 13.61 -3.84
CA LEU A 111 23.28 14.49 -3.60
C LEU A 111 23.62 15.71 -2.74
N LYS A 112 24.78 15.70 -2.10
CA LYS A 112 25.33 16.86 -1.39
C LYS A 112 26.04 17.83 -2.32
N SER A 113 26.62 17.34 -3.42
CA SER A 113 27.44 18.13 -4.34
C SER A 113 26.74 18.50 -5.64
N HIS A 114 25.66 17.79 -6.00
CA HIS A 114 24.96 17.99 -7.25
C HIS A 114 23.44 18.10 -7.02
N ARG A 115 22.83 19.16 -7.52
CA ARG A 115 21.37 19.34 -7.53
C ARG A 115 20.75 18.33 -8.48
N LEU A 116 19.76 17.59 -7.99
CA LEU A 116 18.90 16.81 -8.88
C LEU A 116 18.09 17.73 -9.78
N PRO A 117 17.86 17.34 -11.05
CA PRO A 117 17.15 18.19 -11.98
C PRO A 117 15.64 18.25 -11.65
N SER A 118 15.00 19.36 -12.01
CA SER A 118 13.62 19.70 -11.58
C SER A 118 12.53 18.83 -12.19
N HIS A 119 12.82 17.97 -13.16
CA HIS A 119 11.86 16.98 -13.64
C HIS A 119 11.73 15.77 -12.71
N VAL A 120 12.66 15.59 -11.76
CA VAL A 120 12.59 14.53 -10.74
C VAL A 120 11.61 14.95 -9.64
N THR A 121 10.48 14.25 -9.55
CA THR A 121 9.38 14.53 -8.62
C THR A 121 9.21 13.44 -7.55
N ASP A 122 9.92 12.31 -7.71
CA ASP A 122 9.81 11.12 -6.88
C ASP A 122 11.19 10.56 -6.54
N ILE A 123 11.54 10.53 -5.25
CA ILE A 123 12.85 10.03 -4.80
C ILE A 123 12.65 8.94 -3.74
N HIS A 124 13.35 7.83 -3.90
CA HIS A 124 13.43 6.77 -2.90
C HIS A 124 14.87 6.50 -2.51
N LEU A 125 15.26 6.94 -1.32
CA LEU A 125 16.57 6.72 -0.73
C LEU A 125 16.60 5.35 -0.02
N LYS A 126 17.42 4.42 -0.51
CA LYS A 126 17.70 3.14 0.14
C LYS A 126 18.88 3.31 1.08
N HIS A 127 18.69 3.09 2.39
CA HIS A 127 19.72 3.08 3.44
C HIS A 127 20.59 4.36 3.50
N GLY A 128 20.37 5.22 4.50
CA GLY A 128 21.25 6.36 4.75
C GLY A 128 20.53 7.71 4.71
N ILE A 129 21.02 8.62 5.55
CA ILE A 129 20.41 9.82 6.14
C ILE A 129 19.86 10.80 5.07
N PRO A 130 18.64 11.35 5.24
CA PRO A 130 18.35 12.68 4.74
C PRO A 130 19.26 13.66 5.50
N ASP A 131 20.47 13.85 4.98
CA ASP A 131 21.34 14.94 5.39
C ASP A 131 20.56 16.25 5.15
N PRO A 132 20.52 17.19 6.11
CA PRO A 132 19.92 18.51 5.86
C PRO A 132 20.51 19.19 4.61
N ASP A 133 21.73 18.83 4.22
CA ASP A 133 22.42 19.38 3.06
C ASP A 133 22.07 18.69 1.73
N LEU A 134 21.12 17.74 1.71
CA LEU A 134 20.70 17.12 0.45
C LEU A 134 20.04 18.15 -0.47
N LEU A 135 20.61 18.31 -1.65
CA LEU A 135 20.14 19.21 -2.69
C LEU A 135 18.98 18.60 -3.47
N LEU A 136 17.83 18.47 -2.79
CA LEU A 136 16.59 17.96 -3.39
C LEU A 136 15.97 18.96 -4.37
N PRO A 137 15.30 18.48 -5.43
CA PRO A 137 14.73 19.36 -6.43
C PRO A 137 13.50 20.10 -5.84
N PRO A 138 13.27 21.38 -6.21
CA PRO A 138 12.16 22.17 -5.68
C PRO A 138 10.78 21.64 -6.11
N THR A 139 10.73 20.77 -7.11
CA THR A 139 9.55 20.10 -7.64
C THR A 139 9.28 18.74 -7.00
N LEU A 140 10.08 18.33 -6.00
CA LEU A 140 9.92 17.05 -5.33
C LEU A 140 8.53 16.95 -4.69
N GLU A 141 7.72 16.01 -5.16
CA GLU A 141 6.38 15.76 -4.63
C GLU A 141 6.39 14.60 -3.63
N ARG A 142 7.23 13.59 -3.85
CA ARG A 142 7.21 12.33 -3.08
C ARG A 142 8.61 11.89 -2.67
N LEU A 143 8.78 11.63 -1.37
CA LEU A 143 10.04 11.21 -0.79
C LEU A 143 9.86 9.95 0.05
N PHE A 144 10.64 8.92 -0.26
CA PHE A 144 10.75 7.70 0.51
C PHE A 144 12.17 7.60 1.05
N PHE A 145 12.34 7.33 2.34
CA PHE A 145 13.65 7.03 2.89
C PHE A 145 13.54 6.10 4.09
N SER A 146 14.71 5.63 4.52
CA SER A 146 14.82 4.52 5.45
C SER A 146 15.78 4.80 6.62
N ASN A 147 16.16 6.06 6.87
CA ASN A 147 17.09 6.43 7.94
C ASN A 147 16.81 7.82 8.52
N TYR A 148 17.41 8.12 9.66
CA TYR A 148 17.17 9.29 10.50
C TYR A 148 17.85 10.54 9.96
N GLY A 149 17.16 11.68 10.02
CA GLY A 149 17.65 12.99 9.57
C GLY A 149 16.76 14.13 10.05
N THR A 150 17.36 15.33 10.12
CA THR A 150 16.87 16.62 10.63
C THR A 150 15.72 17.22 9.77
N PRO A 151 15.10 18.38 10.12
CA PRO A 151 13.69 18.61 9.81
C PRO A 151 13.40 18.85 8.31
N PHE A 152 12.34 18.19 7.85
CA PHE A 152 11.78 18.24 6.49
C PHE A 152 11.12 19.59 6.15
N SER A 153 11.04 20.50 7.13
CA SER A 153 10.43 21.82 7.02
C SER A 153 10.87 22.64 5.79
N HIS A 154 12.13 22.51 5.38
CA HIS A 154 12.69 23.22 4.22
C HIS A 154 12.04 22.79 2.90
N ILE A 155 11.51 21.57 2.82
CA ILE A 155 10.87 21.02 1.61
C ILE A 155 9.35 21.21 1.74
N SER A 156 8.93 22.46 1.96
CA SER A 156 7.55 22.82 2.34
C SER A 156 6.46 22.55 1.29
N HIS A 157 6.85 22.06 0.11
CA HIS A 157 5.98 21.69 -1.03
C HIS A 157 5.76 20.17 -1.18
N LEU A 158 6.45 19.35 -0.37
CA LEU A 158 6.34 17.90 -0.43
C LEU A 158 4.89 17.46 -0.12
N LYS A 159 4.35 16.56 -0.94
CA LYS A 159 2.98 16.04 -0.80
C LYS A 159 2.95 14.69 -0.08
N ASP A 160 3.86 13.79 -0.43
CA ASP A 160 3.92 12.47 0.19
C ASP A 160 5.29 12.19 0.82
N LEU A 161 5.25 11.70 2.06
CA LEU A 161 6.44 11.34 2.84
C LEU A 161 6.31 9.93 3.42
N TYR A 162 7.30 9.08 3.16
CA TYR A 162 7.36 7.70 3.63
C TYR A 162 8.67 7.43 4.36
N ILE A 163 8.56 7.04 5.63
CA ILE A 163 9.65 6.75 6.56
C ILE A 163 9.53 5.29 6.99
N ASN A 164 10.44 4.44 6.48
CA ASN A 164 10.32 2.97 6.58
C ASN A 164 10.95 2.34 7.83
N TYR A 165 11.60 3.11 8.71
CA TYR A 165 12.18 2.63 9.97
C TYR A 165 11.67 3.49 11.13
N GLU A 166 11.70 2.94 12.34
CA GLU A 166 11.23 3.59 13.56
C GLU A 166 11.88 4.96 13.77
N TYR A 167 11.11 6.04 13.66
CA TYR A 167 11.60 7.40 13.87
C TYR A 167 11.85 7.62 15.38
N PRO A 168 13.12 7.68 15.84
CA PRO A 168 13.44 7.60 17.26
C PRO A 168 13.33 8.97 17.96
N ILE A 169 13.12 10.03 17.18
CA ILE A 169 13.11 11.41 17.66
C ILE A 169 11.66 11.86 17.85
N LYS A 170 11.40 12.57 18.95
CA LYS A 170 10.09 13.18 19.17
C LYS A 170 9.78 14.19 18.06
N LEU A 171 8.68 13.96 17.35
CA LEU A 171 8.20 14.91 16.35
C LEU A 171 7.73 16.17 17.07
N LYS A 172 8.24 17.32 16.61
CA LYS A 172 7.86 18.65 17.10
C LYS A 172 7.09 19.38 16.00
N LYS A 173 6.24 20.33 16.42
CA LYS A 173 5.57 21.26 15.50
C LYS A 173 6.56 21.87 14.52
N GLY A 174 6.21 21.88 13.24
CA GLY A 174 7.02 22.47 12.17
C GLY A 174 8.12 21.57 11.62
N VAL A 175 8.36 20.37 12.16
CA VAL A 175 9.35 19.42 11.59
C VAL A 175 8.89 18.84 10.26
N LEU A 176 7.58 18.56 10.14
CA LEU A 176 6.97 18.00 8.93
C LEU A 176 6.61 19.12 7.92
N PRO A 177 6.70 18.87 6.61
CA PRO A 177 6.27 19.83 5.60
C PRO A 177 4.77 20.14 5.71
N ARG A 178 4.43 21.44 5.68
CA ARG A 178 3.04 21.90 5.83
C ARG A 178 2.08 21.44 4.72
N SER A 179 2.60 21.12 3.54
CA SER A 179 1.81 20.68 2.37
C SER A 179 1.56 19.19 2.32
N LEU A 180 2.03 18.40 3.30
CA LEU A 180 1.86 16.95 3.26
C LEU A 180 0.38 16.57 3.22
N GLU A 181 0.04 15.74 2.25
CA GLU A 181 -1.26 15.10 2.09
C GLU A 181 -1.20 13.64 2.56
N THR A 182 -0.05 12.98 2.38
CA THR A 182 0.20 11.59 2.78
C THR A 182 1.44 11.48 3.66
N LEU A 183 1.28 10.83 4.81
CA LEU A 183 2.39 10.51 5.70
C LEU A 183 2.35 9.02 6.07
N CYS A 184 3.48 8.37 5.91
CA CYS A 184 3.72 7.01 6.36
C CYS A 184 4.95 7.01 7.25
N LEU A 185 4.79 6.63 8.52
CA LEU A 185 5.90 6.56 9.47
C LEU A 185 5.78 5.36 10.39
N SER A 186 6.91 4.79 10.79
CA SER A 186 6.96 3.96 11.99
C SER A 186 7.39 4.85 13.15
N TYR A 187 6.58 4.95 14.20
CA TYR A 187 6.77 5.91 15.30
C TYR A 187 6.00 5.44 16.53
N ASP A 188 6.68 5.31 17.68
CA ASP A 188 6.04 4.89 18.93
C ASP A 188 6.30 5.88 20.07
N GLN A 189 6.09 7.17 19.82
CA GLN A 189 6.12 8.19 20.87
C GLN A 189 4.84 9.04 20.86
N PRO A 190 4.45 9.63 22.00
CA PRO A 190 3.22 10.40 22.07
C PRO A 190 3.23 11.58 21.10
N LEU A 191 2.19 11.67 20.29
CA LEU A 191 1.96 12.81 19.41
C LEU A 191 1.36 13.97 20.22
N GLU A 192 1.90 15.17 20.02
CA GLU A 192 1.36 16.43 20.55
C GLU A 192 0.44 17.10 19.51
N PRO A 193 -0.50 17.96 19.93
CA PRO A 193 -1.28 18.77 19.00
C PRO A 193 -0.38 19.56 18.04
N GLU A 194 -0.87 19.77 16.81
CA GLU A 194 -0.19 20.56 15.76
C GLU A 194 1.16 20.00 15.26
N VAL A 195 1.55 18.80 15.71
CA VAL A 195 2.74 18.10 15.18
C VAL A 195 2.48 17.60 13.74
N LEU A 196 1.28 17.07 13.49
CA LEU A 196 0.86 16.62 12.17
C LEU A 196 0.34 17.81 11.34
N PRO A 197 0.68 17.90 10.04
CA PRO A 197 0.22 18.99 9.19
C PRO A 197 -1.31 19.04 9.01
N ASP A 198 -1.87 20.25 8.97
CA ASP A 198 -3.33 20.48 8.87
C ASP A 198 -3.95 20.05 7.53
N GLN A 199 -3.14 19.81 6.51
CA GLN A 199 -3.60 19.35 5.18
C GLN A 199 -3.56 17.82 5.04
N LEU A 200 -3.06 17.11 6.05
CA LEU A 200 -2.84 15.67 5.98
C LEU A 200 -4.16 14.92 5.80
N ARG A 201 -4.28 14.15 4.72
CA ARG A 201 -5.47 13.37 4.37
C ARG A 201 -5.30 11.90 4.71
N THR A 202 -4.09 11.39 4.56
CA THR A 202 -3.77 9.97 4.73
C THR A 202 -2.61 9.81 5.71
N LEU A 203 -2.82 9.00 6.74
CA LEU A 203 -1.81 8.69 7.76
C LEU A 203 -1.68 7.17 7.95
N TYR A 204 -0.47 6.66 7.79
CA TYR A 204 -0.09 5.29 8.10
C TYR A 204 0.93 5.29 9.24
N MET A 205 0.61 4.60 10.35
CA MET A 205 1.50 4.43 11.50
C MET A 205 1.73 2.95 11.77
N TYR A 206 2.97 2.46 11.64
CA TYR A 206 3.25 1.02 11.65
C TYR A 206 3.48 0.39 13.04
N GLU A 207 4.02 1.16 13.99
CA GLU A 207 4.41 0.67 15.32
C GLU A 207 3.89 1.59 16.43
N PHE A 208 2.92 2.44 16.13
CA PHE A 208 2.41 3.41 17.08
C PHE A 208 1.49 2.74 18.10
N ASN A 209 1.92 2.68 19.36
CA ASN A 209 1.18 2.09 20.46
C ASN A 209 1.05 3.05 21.66
N GLN A 210 0.90 4.34 21.38
CA GLN A 210 0.70 5.39 22.38
C GLN A 210 -0.77 5.85 22.40
N PRO A 211 -1.32 6.28 23.55
CA PRO A 211 -2.70 6.74 23.61
C PRO A 211 -2.90 7.98 22.73
N LEU A 212 -3.93 7.94 21.87
CA LEU A 212 -4.34 9.09 21.08
C LEU A 212 -5.19 10.03 21.94
N LYS A 213 -4.78 11.30 22.01
CA LYS A 213 -5.51 12.37 22.70
C LYS A 213 -6.37 13.16 21.70
N ASN A 214 -7.36 13.89 22.21
CA ASN A 214 -8.16 14.80 21.40
C ASN A 214 -7.27 15.85 20.71
N ASN A 215 -7.65 16.24 19.50
CA ASN A 215 -6.99 17.28 18.68
C ASN A 215 -5.55 16.97 18.22
N VAL A 216 -5.08 15.74 18.42
CA VAL A 216 -3.76 15.30 17.93
C VAL A 216 -3.79 14.94 16.44
N LEU A 217 -4.88 14.31 16.00
CA LEU A 217 -5.09 13.99 14.59
C LEU A 217 -5.71 15.21 13.87
N PRO A 218 -5.23 15.57 12.67
CA PRO A 218 -5.74 16.73 11.95
C PRO A 218 -7.17 16.50 11.45
N LEU A 219 -7.98 17.57 11.45
CA LEU A 219 -9.40 17.52 11.04
C LEU A 219 -9.60 17.19 9.56
N SER A 220 -8.57 17.34 8.73
CA SER A 220 -8.54 17.00 7.30
C SER A 220 -8.45 15.50 7.03
N LEU A 221 -8.07 14.69 8.02
CA LEU A 221 -7.74 13.28 7.84
C LEU A 221 -8.97 12.48 7.40
N THR A 222 -8.84 11.76 6.28
CA THR A 222 -9.89 10.90 5.72
C THR A 222 -9.54 9.41 5.78
N ASP A 223 -8.25 9.07 5.82
CA ASP A 223 -7.77 7.69 5.77
C ASP A 223 -6.70 7.50 6.85
N LEU A 224 -6.97 6.63 7.83
CA LEU A 224 -6.07 6.33 8.94
C LEU A 224 -5.79 4.82 9.01
N THR A 225 -4.51 4.47 9.06
CA THR A 225 -4.05 3.11 9.31
C THR A 225 -3.13 3.10 10.53
N LEU A 226 -3.52 2.32 11.54
CA LEU A 226 -2.74 2.06 12.75
C LEU A 226 -2.40 0.57 12.80
N VAL A 227 -1.12 0.25 12.67
CA VAL A 227 -0.60 -1.11 12.84
C VAL A 227 0.02 -1.21 14.23
N SER A 228 -0.21 -2.33 14.91
CA SER A 228 0.26 -2.61 16.26
C SER A 228 -0.27 -1.68 17.36
N PHE A 229 -1.36 -0.95 17.09
CA PHE A 229 -2.00 -0.07 18.06
C PHE A 229 -2.94 -0.86 18.98
N ASN A 230 -2.61 -0.89 20.27
CA ASN A 230 -3.35 -1.60 21.32
C ASN A 230 -3.69 -0.70 22.51
N GLN A 231 -4.13 0.54 22.23
CA GLN A 231 -4.54 1.55 23.22
C GLN A 231 -6.02 1.90 23.07
N PRO A 232 -6.73 2.28 24.15
CA PRO A 232 -8.17 2.53 24.06
C PRO A 232 -8.46 3.72 23.16
N LEU A 233 -9.47 3.58 22.30
CA LEU A 233 -10.00 4.69 21.50
C LEU A 233 -11.14 5.37 22.25
N ASN A 234 -10.81 6.47 22.92
CA ASN A 234 -11.80 7.30 23.61
C ASN A 234 -12.71 8.02 22.61
N ALA A 235 -13.88 8.45 23.09
CA ALA A 235 -14.83 9.21 22.31
C ALA A 235 -14.19 10.48 21.70
N PHE A 236 -14.52 10.77 20.44
CA PHE A 236 -14.11 11.98 19.70
C PHE A 236 -12.60 12.16 19.45
N VAL A 237 -11.78 11.13 19.72
CA VAL A 237 -10.34 11.16 19.39
C VAL A 237 -10.10 11.09 17.88
N LEU A 238 -10.92 10.32 17.17
CA LEU A 238 -10.83 10.21 15.71
C LEU A 238 -11.53 11.41 15.04
N PRO A 239 -10.96 11.95 13.94
CA PRO A 239 -11.50 13.14 13.31
C PRO A 239 -12.85 12.88 12.63
N PRO A 240 -13.76 13.87 12.62
CA PRO A 240 -15.15 13.70 12.15
C PRO A 240 -15.29 13.52 10.63
N LYS A 241 -14.21 13.71 9.86
CA LYS A 241 -14.18 13.48 8.40
C LYS A 241 -13.56 12.13 8.01
N LEU A 242 -13.17 11.31 8.98
CA LEU A 242 -12.51 10.04 8.72
C LEU A 242 -13.45 9.08 7.98
N LYS A 243 -13.04 8.66 6.79
CA LYS A 243 -13.81 7.76 5.91
C LYS A 243 -13.30 6.33 5.98
N LYS A 244 -12.01 6.12 6.23
CA LYS A 244 -11.41 4.80 6.31
C LYS A 244 -10.55 4.65 7.55
N LEU A 245 -10.78 3.58 8.29
CA LEU A 245 -9.99 3.19 9.44
C LEU A 245 -9.52 1.76 9.28
N THR A 246 -8.21 1.55 9.33
CA THR A 246 -7.59 0.22 9.39
C THR A 246 -6.83 0.09 10.70
N MET A 247 -7.15 -0.93 11.47
CA MET A 247 -6.43 -1.29 12.70
C MET A 247 -5.99 -2.75 12.66
N GLN A 248 -4.72 -2.97 12.94
CA GLN A 248 -4.11 -4.30 13.01
C GLN A 248 -3.48 -4.51 14.38
N GLY A 249 -3.84 -5.60 15.05
CA GLY A 249 -3.33 -5.92 16.40
C GLY A 249 -4.05 -5.21 17.56
N PHE A 250 -5.22 -4.61 17.30
CA PHE A 250 -6.07 -4.03 18.36
C PHE A 250 -6.78 -5.14 19.14
N GLN A 251 -6.37 -5.37 20.39
CA GLN A 251 -6.87 -6.45 21.26
C GLN A 251 -7.73 -5.94 22.42
N LEU A 252 -8.10 -4.66 22.41
CA LEU A 252 -8.88 -4.06 23.49
C LEU A 252 -10.36 -4.41 23.40
N PRO A 253 -11.03 -4.52 24.56
CA PRO A 253 -12.25 -5.31 24.67
C PRO A 253 -13.49 -4.64 24.07
N THR A 254 -13.54 -3.31 23.89
CA THR A 254 -14.78 -2.64 23.44
C THR A 254 -14.54 -1.33 22.70
N PHE A 255 -15.37 -1.07 21.69
CA PHE A 255 -15.59 0.28 21.17
C PHE A 255 -16.70 0.97 21.98
N LEU A 256 -16.42 2.18 22.46
CA LEU A 256 -17.38 3.00 23.19
C LEU A 256 -18.19 3.87 22.23
N ARG A 257 -19.29 4.41 22.73
CA ARG A 257 -20.07 5.41 22.00
C ARG A 257 -19.18 6.58 21.59
N ASN A 258 -19.26 6.97 20.33
CA ASN A 258 -18.50 8.01 19.64
C ASN A 258 -16.99 7.75 19.52
N SER A 259 -16.48 6.54 19.77
CA SER A 259 -15.08 6.19 19.50
C SER A 259 -14.79 6.07 18.01
N LEU A 260 -15.78 5.64 17.22
CA LEU A 260 -15.72 5.58 15.76
C LEU A 260 -16.56 6.73 15.16
N PRO A 261 -16.07 7.50 14.18
CA PRO A 261 -16.83 8.60 13.59
C PRO A 261 -17.95 8.09 12.67
N LEU A 262 -19.08 8.80 12.62
CA LEU A 262 -20.22 8.44 11.77
C LEU A 262 -19.94 8.61 10.26
N SER A 263 -18.86 9.30 9.88
CA SER A 263 -18.42 9.48 8.48
C SER A 263 -17.78 8.24 7.86
N LEU A 264 -17.54 7.20 8.67
CA LEU A 264 -16.73 6.05 8.31
C LEU A 264 -17.45 5.17 7.30
N ASN A 265 -16.79 4.91 6.18
CA ASN A 265 -17.28 4.14 5.03
C ASN A 265 -16.63 2.74 4.99
N GLU A 266 -15.35 2.65 5.33
CA GLU A 266 -14.60 1.38 5.38
C GLU A 266 -13.92 1.20 6.74
N LEU A 267 -14.24 0.09 7.43
CA LEU A 267 -13.60 -0.32 8.67
C LEU A 267 -12.87 -1.64 8.45
N THR A 268 -11.60 -1.72 8.81
CA THR A 268 -10.79 -2.94 8.75
C THR A 268 -10.17 -3.23 10.12
N LEU A 269 -10.44 -4.41 10.67
CA LEU A 269 -9.97 -4.87 11.98
C LEU A 269 -9.38 -6.28 11.86
N PHE A 270 -8.06 -6.45 11.75
CA PHE A 270 -7.49 -7.76 11.39
C PHE A 270 -7.43 -8.81 12.51
N LYS A 271 -7.43 -8.41 13.78
CA LYS A 271 -7.30 -9.31 14.95
C LYS A 271 -8.16 -8.78 16.11
N PHE A 272 -9.45 -8.61 15.88
CA PHE A 272 -10.35 -8.02 16.86
C PHE A 272 -11.05 -9.11 17.65
N ASN A 273 -10.82 -9.14 18.96
CA ASN A 273 -11.49 -10.01 19.92
C ASN A 273 -12.43 -9.24 20.86
N GLY A 274 -12.68 -7.96 20.56
CA GLY A 274 -13.55 -7.10 21.37
C GLY A 274 -15.04 -7.21 20.98
N SER A 275 -15.83 -6.31 21.55
CA SER A 275 -17.26 -6.17 21.30
C SER A 275 -17.63 -4.78 20.76
N PHE A 276 -18.74 -4.71 20.02
CA PHE A 276 -19.37 -3.48 19.57
C PHE A 276 -20.63 -3.10 20.37
N ASP A 277 -20.95 -3.78 21.47
CA ASP A 277 -22.24 -3.62 22.19
C ASP A 277 -22.52 -2.17 22.66
N GLN A 278 -21.47 -1.39 22.91
CA GLN A 278 -21.57 0.01 23.34
C GLN A 278 -21.35 1.02 22.20
N CYS A 279 -21.14 0.54 20.98
CA CYS A 279 -20.94 1.38 19.80
C CYS A 279 -22.28 1.91 19.31
N GLN A 280 -22.27 3.13 18.75
CA GLN A 280 -23.42 3.65 18.01
C GLN A 280 -23.52 2.98 16.61
N PRO A 281 -24.71 2.97 15.99
CA PRO A 281 -24.87 2.53 14.61
C PRO A 281 -23.98 3.31 13.64
N LEU A 282 -23.39 2.60 12.67
CA LEU A 282 -22.51 3.19 11.65
C LEU A 282 -23.20 3.16 10.27
N ASP A 283 -24.23 3.98 10.11
CA ASP A 283 -25.11 3.94 8.93
C ASP A 283 -24.39 4.24 7.59
N ASN A 284 -23.27 4.96 7.62
CA ASN A 284 -22.47 5.24 6.42
C ASN A 284 -21.49 4.10 6.07
N LEU A 285 -21.34 3.10 6.93
CA LEU A 285 -20.39 2.02 6.72
C LEU A 285 -20.88 1.11 5.60
N LYS A 286 -20.11 1.08 4.50
CA LYS A 286 -20.42 0.26 3.32
C LYS A 286 -19.60 -1.03 3.30
N ARG A 287 -18.42 -0.99 3.91
CA ARG A 287 -17.49 -2.11 3.94
C ARG A 287 -16.95 -2.35 5.33
N LEU A 288 -17.07 -3.60 5.76
CA LEU A 288 -16.45 -4.10 6.98
C LEU A 288 -15.47 -5.20 6.62
N LYS A 289 -14.28 -5.14 7.21
CA LYS A 289 -13.37 -6.27 7.26
C LYS A 289 -13.03 -6.58 8.69
N ILE A 290 -13.15 -7.83 9.10
CA ILE A 290 -12.89 -8.22 10.48
C ILE A 290 -12.21 -9.57 10.55
N GLY A 291 -11.26 -9.69 11.45
CA GLY A 291 -10.60 -10.92 11.82
C GLY A 291 -11.10 -11.39 13.18
N SER A 292 -11.50 -12.66 13.26
CA SER A 292 -12.21 -13.33 14.38
C SER A 292 -13.75 -13.34 14.28
N LEU A 293 -14.37 -14.24 15.06
CA LEU A 293 -15.81 -14.50 15.13
C LEU A 293 -16.58 -13.20 15.37
N VAL A 294 -17.47 -12.90 14.45
CA VAL A 294 -18.25 -11.67 14.44
C VAL A 294 -19.29 -11.74 15.57
N PRO A 295 -19.24 -10.86 16.60
CA PRO A 295 -20.40 -10.70 17.48
C PRO A 295 -21.59 -10.23 16.63
N SER A 296 -22.82 -10.59 17.03
CA SER A 296 -24.06 -10.33 16.27
C SER A 296 -24.03 -9.00 15.50
N LEU A 297 -24.00 -9.06 14.17
CA LEU A 297 -23.98 -7.87 13.29
C LEU A 297 -25.29 -7.08 13.31
N ALA A 298 -26.30 -7.57 14.03
CA ALA A 298 -27.65 -7.03 14.03
C ALA A 298 -27.68 -5.58 14.55
N GLY A 299 -28.28 -4.68 13.78
CA GLY A 299 -28.55 -3.29 14.16
C GLY A 299 -27.40 -2.29 13.98
N LEU A 300 -26.14 -2.70 14.12
CA LEU A 300 -25.00 -1.77 14.04
C LEU A 300 -24.50 -1.49 12.61
N PHE A 301 -24.67 -2.46 11.71
CA PHE A 301 -24.04 -2.48 10.38
C PHE A 301 -25.05 -2.66 9.25
N VAL A 302 -26.23 -2.04 9.38
CA VAL A 302 -27.40 -2.26 8.50
C VAL A 302 -27.09 -2.01 7.02
N ASN A 303 -26.19 -1.07 6.72
CA ASN A 303 -25.86 -0.66 5.35
C ASN A 303 -24.57 -1.29 4.78
N VAL A 304 -23.95 -2.23 5.50
CA VAL A 304 -22.75 -2.91 5.02
C VAL A 304 -23.10 -3.84 3.87
N LYS A 305 -22.60 -3.50 2.67
CA LYS A 305 -22.80 -4.30 1.44
C LYS A 305 -21.67 -5.27 1.16
N LYS A 306 -20.47 -4.98 1.69
CA LYS A 306 -19.27 -5.78 1.49
C LYS A 306 -18.65 -6.18 2.82
N LEU A 307 -18.51 -7.49 3.01
CA LEU A 307 -17.93 -8.08 4.21
C LEU A 307 -16.74 -8.96 3.82
N ASP A 308 -15.56 -8.67 4.40
CA ASP A 308 -14.38 -9.53 4.27
C ASP A 308 -14.05 -10.11 5.66
N LEU A 309 -14.19 -11.43 5.82
CA LEU A 309 -13.92 -12.14 7.08
C LEU A 309 -12.59 -12.88 7.01
N PHE A 310 -11.74 -12.65 8.00
CA PHE A 310 -10.49 -13.37 8.22
C PHE A 310 -10.66 -14.31 9.42
N VAL A 311 -10.80 -15.61 9.16
CA VAL A 311 -11.07 -16.63 10.18
C VAL A 311 -9.76 -17.31 10.56
N PHE A 312 -9.30 -17.10 11.80
CA PHE A 312 -7.98 -17.52 12.27
C PHE A 312 -7.99 -18.88 12.99
N ASP A 313 -8.94 -19.15 13.90
CA ASP A 313 -8.77 -20.22 14.90
C ASP A 313 -9.86 -21.31 14.96
N THR A 314 -11.01 -21.15 14.30
CA THR A 314 -12.09 -22.17 14.34
C THR A 314 -12.57 -22.53 12.95
N ALA A 315 -12.81 -23.82 12.72
CA ALA A 315 -13.58 -24.27 11.57
C ALA A 315 -14.97 -23.62 11.61
N ILE A 316 -15.53 -23.29 10.44
CA ILE A 316 -16.95 -22.95 10.28
C ILE A 316 -17.77 -24.25 10.45
N ASP A 317 -17.56 -24.99 11.53
CA ASP A 317 -18.28 -26.22 11.83
C ASP A 317 -19.31 -25.90 12.93
N GLU A 318 -20.59 -25.98 12.55
CA GLU A 318 -21.81 -25.85 13.38
C GLU A 318 -22.27 -24.42 13.79
N PRO A 319 -23.58 -24.21 14.09
CA PRO A 319 -24.44 -23.12 13.56
C PRO A 319 -24.24 -21.73 14.18
N SER A 320 -23.00 -21.30 14.34
CA SER A 320 -22.60 -19.89 14.46
C SER A 320 -22.74 -19.12 13.12
N GLY A 321 -23.00 -19.84 12.01
CA GLY A 321 -23.39 -19.25 10.71
C GLY A 321 -24.74 -18.50 10.72
N THR A 322 -25.47 -18.53 11.84
CA THR A 322 -26.69 -17.74 12.05
C THR A 322 -26.45 -16.24 12.10
N CYS A 323 -25.23 -15.78 12.38
CA CYS A 323 -24.90 -14.34 12.44
C CYS A 323 -24.92 -13.64 11.06
N LEU A 324 -24.71 -14.38 9.96
CA LEU A 324 -24.67 -13.80 8.61
C LEU A 324 -26.01 -13.92 7.88
N ALA A 325 -26.83 -14.92 8.19
CA ALA A 325 -28.09 -15.21 7.49
C ALA A 325 -29.07 -14.01 7.49
N ASN A 326 -28.98 -13.13 8.50
CA ASN A 326 -29.84 -11.95 8.67
C ASN A 326 -29.25 -10.64 8.13
N THR A 327 -28.26 -10.71 7.24
CA THR A 327 -27.58 -9.51 6.71
C THR A 327 -27.81 -9.33 5.21
N TYR A 328 -28.09 -8.10 4.77
CA TYR A 328 -28.26 -7.73 3.35
C TYR A 328 -26.91 -7.52 2.63
N ILE A 329 -26.02 -8.51 2.74
CA ILE A 329 -24.68 -8.45 2.16
C ILE A 329 -24.74 -8.85 0.68
N GLU A 330 -24.08 -8.07 -0.20
CA GLU A 330 -23.98 -8.36 -1.63
C GLU A 330 -22.64 -9.00 -2.01
N SER A 331 -21.58 -8.73 -1.24
CA SER A 331 -20.23 -9.26 -1.48
C SER A 331 -19.64 -9.81 -0.19
N LEU A 332 -19.26 -11.08 -0.21
CA LEU A 332 -18.63 -11.79 0.91
C LEU A 332 -17.28 -12.38 0.48
N SER A 333 -16.24 -12.10 1.25
CA SER A 333 -14.95 -12.78 1.14
C SER A 333 -14.66 -13.54 2.44
N LEU A 334 -14.42 -14.84 2.35
CA LEU A 334 -14.01 -15.68 3.49
C LEU A 334 -12.56 -16.11 3.30
N TYR A 335 -11.71 -15.73 4.23
CA TYR A 335 -10.30 -16.10 4.28
C TYR A 335 -10.05 -16.96 5.52
N CYS A 336 -9.98 -18.27 5.36
CA CYS A 336 -9.78 -19.19 6.46
C CYS A 336 -8.30 -19.61 6.56
N LEU A 337 -7.67 -19.45 7.72
CA LEU A 337 -6.33 -20.00 7.95
C LEU A 337 -6.34 -21.53 7.98
N VAL A 338 -7.33 -22.10 8.67
CA VAL A 338 -7.58 -23.54 8.72
C VAL A 338 -8.65 -23.91 7.70
N LYS A 339 -8.43 -25.02 6.99
CA LYS A 339 -9.37 -25.54 6.00
C LYS A 339 -10.75 -25.74 6.64
N SER A 340 -11.74 -24.97 6.19
CA SER A 340 -13.09 -24.95 6.77
C SER A 340 -14.13 -25.50 5.80
N THR A 341 -15.27 -25.95 6.31
CA THR A 341 -16.37 -26.50 5.48
C THR A 341 -17.54 -25.53 5.45
N LEU A 342 -18.09 -25.27 4.26
CA LEU A 342 -19.30 -24.49 4.09
C LEU A 342 -20.51 -25.42 3.93
N TYR A 343 -21.50 -25.26 4.80
CA TYR A 343 -22.72 -26.05 4.84
C TYR A 343 -23.90 -25.37 4.12
N PRO A 344 -24.90 -26.12 3.64
CA PRO A 344 -26.14 -25.56 3.09
C PRO A 344 -26.78 -24.53 4.03
N ASN A 345 -27.36 -23.47 3.45
CA ASN A 345 -28.09 -22.41 4.18
C ASN A 345 -27.27 -21.61 5.22
N SER A 346 -25.94 -21.71 5.19
CA SER A 346 -25.05 -20.97 6.10
C SER A 346 -24.76 -19.53 5.68
N LEU A 347 -25.13 -19.15 4.45
CA LEU A 347 -24.85 -17.84 3.88
C LEU A 347 -26.15 -17.08 3.56
N PRO A 348 -26.17 -15.73 3.70
CA PRO A 348 -27.34 -14.94 3.36
C PRO A 348 -27.70 -15.07 1.87
N PRO A 349 -29.00 -15.12 1.53
CA PRO A 349 -29.49 -15.33 0.16
C PRO A 349 -29.32 -14.12 -0.75
N THR A 350 -28.73 -13.02 -0.28
CA THR A 350 -28.52 -11.78 -1.05
C THR A 350 -27.15 -11.71 -1.74
N ILE A 351 -26.23 -12.63 -1.44
CA ILE A 351 -24.85 -12.58 -1.91
C ILE A 351 -24.80 -12.74 -3.43
N LYS A 352 -24.18 -11.77 -4.10
CA LYS A 352 -23.93 -11.76 -5.55
C LYS A 352 -22.48 -12.13 -5.89
N TYR A 353 -21.54 -11.80 -5.00
CA TYR A 353 -20.11 -12.04 -5.16
C TYR A 353 -19.58 -12.82 -3.95
N LEU A 354 -19.04 -14.01 -4.20
CA LEU A 354 -18.49 -14.89 -3.17
C LEU A 354 -17.02 -15.23 -3.48
N SER A 355 -16.12 -14.87 -2.56
CA SER A 355 -14.71 -15.25 -2.63
C SER A 355 -14.35 -16.15 -1.45
N LEU A 356 -13.87 -17.34 -1.74
CA LEU A 356 -13.54 -18.36 -0.75
C LEU A 356 -12.06 -18.71 -0.86
N VAL A 357 -11.33 -18.56 0.24
CA VAL A 357 -9.94 -18.96 0.36
C VAL A 357 -9.83 -20.02 1.45
N ASN A 358 -9.36 -21.21 1.08
CA ASN A 358 -9.19 -22.36 1.97
C ASN A 358 -10.51 -22.86 2.60
N VAL A 359 -11.61 -22.83 1.81
CA VAL A 359 -12.94 -23.30 2.22
C VAL A 359 -13.41 -24.40 1.28
N VAL A 360 -13.86 -25.52 1.83
CA VAL A 360 -14.47 -26.64 1.11
C VAL A 360 -15.97 -26.44 1.04
N ILE A 361 -16.54 -26.60 -0.15
CA ILE A 361 -17.98 -26.50 -0.36
C ILE A 361 -18.56 -27.91 -0.28
N LYS A 362 -19.35 -28.19 0.77
CA LYS A 362 -19.88 -29.55 1.02
C LYS A 362 -20.95 -29.97 0.00
N SER A 363 -21.73 -29.00 -0.50
CA SER A 363 -22.80 -29.21 -1.47
C SER A 363 -23.04 -27.92 -2.26
N GLU A 364 -23.52 -28.03 -3.50
CA GLU A 364 -23.95 -26.87 -4.29
C GLU A 364 -25.00 -26.01 -3.57
N LYS A 365 -25.82 -26.61 -2.71
CA LYS A 365 -26.81 -25.91 -1.87
C LYS A 365 -26.19 -24.98 -0.82
N ALA A 366 -24.87 -25.02 -0.63
CA ALA A 366 -24.15 -24.07 0.23
C ALA A 366 -23.88 -22.73 -0.46
N ILE A 367 -24.00 -22.67 -1.79
CA ILE A 367 -23.87 -21.42 -2.54
C ILE A 367 -25.27 -20.81 -2.70
N PRO A 368 -25.48 -19.55 -2.29
CA PRO A 368 -26.74 -18.86 -2.51
C PRO A 368 -27.13 -18.81 -3.99
N SER A 369 -28.41 -19.02 -4.30
CA SER A 369 -28.94 -18.96 -5.68
C SER A 369 -28.76 -17.61 -6.36
N SER A 370 -28.61 -16.53 -5.57
CA SER A 370 -28.31 -15.18 -6.03
C SER A 370 -26.86 -14.98 -6.51
N CYS A 371 -25.96 -15.92 -6.22
CA CYS A 371 -24.53 -15.78 -6.47
C CYS A 371 -24.23 -15.79 -7.97
N ARG A 372 -23.59 -14.73 -8.47
CA ARG A 372 -23.23 -14.56 -9.89
C ARG A 372 -21.75 -14.75 -10.15
N TYR A 373 -20.92 -14.56 -9.12
CA TYR A 373 -19.47 -14.63 -9.21
C TYR A 373 -18.91 -15.41 -8.03
N LEU A 374 -18.35 -16.58 -8.30
CA LEU A 374 -17.67 -17.42 -7.32
C LEU A 374 -16.17 -17.49 -7.63
N LYS A 375 -15.34 -17.11 -6.68
CA LYS A 375 -13.90 -17.33 -6.69
C LYS A 375 -13.55 -18.29 -5.56
N SER A 376 -12.96 -19.44 -5.86
CA SER A 376 -12.48 -20.40 -4.86
C SER A 376 -11.02 -20.77 -5.12
N THR A 377 -10.19 -20.80 -4.08
CA THR A 377 -8.80 -21.30 -4.19
C THR A 377 -8.68 -22.80 -3.93
N THR A 378 -9.72 -23.41 -3.36
CA THR A 378 -9.82 -24.85 -3.08
C THR A 378 -10.72 -25.48 -4.14
N ARG A 379 -10.13 -26.28 -5.04
CA ARG A 379 -10.91 -27.27 -5.80
C ARG A 379 -11.31 -28.35 -4.81
N ASN A 380 -12.61 -28.60 -4.65
CA ASN A 380 -13.23 -29.87 -4.24
C ASN A 380 -14.68 -29.58 -3.84
N PHE A 381 -15.62 -29.78 -4.76
CA PHE A 381 -16.95 -30.24 -4.36
C PHE A 381 -16.75 -31.65 -3.81
N THR A 382 -17.13 -31.90 -2.56
CA THR A 382 -17.27 -33.29 -2.11
C THR A 382 -18.43 -33.90 -2.87
N LYS A 383 -18.21 -34.99 -3.62
CA LYS A 383 -19.30 -35.77 -4.23
C LYS A 383 -20.27 -36.16 -3.11
N GLY A 384 -21.47 -35.60 -3.15
CA GLY A 384 -22.61 -35.96 -2.32
C GLY A 384 -23.73 -36.42 -3.22
#